data_AF-A0A954XJI8-F1
#
_entry.id   AF-A0A954XJI8-F1
#
_cell.length_a   1.000
_cell.length_b   1.000
_cell.length_c   1.000
_cell.angle_alpha   90.00
_cell.angle_beta   90.00
_cell.angle_gamma   90.00
#
_symmetry.space_group_name_H-M   'P 1'
#
loop_
_entity.id
_entity.type
_entity.pdbx_description
1 polymer ?
#
loop_
_entity_poly.entity_id
_entity_poly.type
_entity_poly.pdbx_seq_one_letter_code
_entity_poly.pdbx_strand_id
1 'polypeptide(L)'
;MSKPIDRRRFIEQSAWSTVAAGAALTAAQYSRAADSPSSRVVIGVMGLSRGRSLATSFAKQPNVEVKYVCDVDQNRAASGGQLIEGLGAKAPQVVSDFRRILDDKSV
;
A
#
# COMPACT_ATOMS: atom_id res chain seq x y z
N MET A 1 -26.44 -51.42 -0.61
CA MET A 1 -27.54 -50.50 -0.98
C MET A 1 -26.92 -49.21 -1.51
N SER A 2 -26.75 -49.09 -2.83
CA SER A 2 -26.24 -47.88 -3.47
C SER A 2 -27.36 -46.84 -3.51
N LYS A 3 -27.16 -45.67 -2.88
CA LYS A 3 -28.09 -44.54 -3.04
C LYS A 3 -28.06 -44.11 -4.51
N PRO A 4 -29.20 -44.07 -5.23
CA PRO A 4 -29.22 -43.60 -6.60
C PRO A 4 -28.78 -42.13 -6.62
N ILE A 5 -27.74 -41.83 -7.38
CA ILE A 5 -27.26 -40.46 -7.56
C ILE A 5 -28.27 -39.74 -8.45
N ASP A 6 -28.97 -38.77 -7.87
CA ASP A 6 -29.86 -37.90 -8.62
C ASP A 6 -29.01 -36.99 -9.52
N ARG A 7 -29.17 -37.18 -10.84
CA ARG A 7 -28.44 -36.43 -11.88
C ARG A 7 -28.67 -34.93 -11.76
N ARG A 8 -29.88 -34.49 -11.39
CA ARG A 8 -30.18 -33.05 -11.23
C ARG A 8 -29.43 -32.49 -10.04
N ARG A 9 -29.43 -33.21 -8.91
CA ARG A 9 -28.69 -32.81 -7.71
C ARG A 9 -27.18 -32.81 -7.94
N PHE A 10 -26.67 -33.75 -8.73
CA PHE A 10 -25.26 -33.79 -9.10
C PHE A 10 -24.84 -32.58 -9.96
N ILE A 11 -25.64 -32.23 -10.98
CA ILE A 11 -25.37 -31.04 -11.82
C ILE A 11 -25.46 -29.76 -11.00
N GLU A 12 -26.48 -29.65 -10.14
CA GLU A 12 -26.65 -28.49 -9.25
C GLU A 12 -25.47 -28.36 -8.28
N GLN A 13 -25.07 -29.44 -7.61
CA GLN A 13 -23.89 -29.44 -6.73
C GLN A 13 -22.62 -29.08 -7.48
N SER A 14 -22.43 -29.61 -8.69
CA SER A 14 -21.26 -29.33 -9.53
C SER A 14 -21.19 -27.87 -9.97
N ALA A 15 -22.33 -27.28 -10.33
CA ALA A 15 -22.45 -25.87 -10.66
C ALA A 15 -22.11 -24.98 -9.45
N TRP A 16 -22.68 -25.27 -8.29
CA TRP A 16 -22.36 -24.54 -7.05
C TRP A 16 -20.90 -24.67 -6.63
N SER A 17 -20.30 -25.86 -6.73
CA SER A 17 -18.88 -26.05 -6.42
C SER A 17 -17.95 -25.33 -7.39
N THR A 18 -18.31 -25.24 -8.68
CA THR A 18 -17.53 -24.52 -9.69
C THR A 18 -17.58 -23.01 -9.46
N VAL A 19 -18.76 -22.48 -9.13
CA VAL A 19 -18.93 -21.05 -8.80
C VAL A 19 -18.19 -20.72 -7.50
N ALA A 20 -18.32 -21.54 -6.46
CA ALA A 20 -17.64 -21.32 -5.18
C ALA A 20 -16.12 -21.39 -5.31
N ALA A 21 -15.59 -22.38 -6.05
CA ALA A 21 -14.16 -22.50 -6.31
C ALA A 21 -13.65 -21.33 -7.17
N GLY A 22 -14.41 -20.91 -8.19
CA GLY A 22 -14.10 -19.75 -9.01
C GLY A 22 -14.04 -18.46 -8.18
N ALA A 23 -15.03 -18.21 -7.32
CA ALA A 23 -15.08 -17.04 -6.45
C ALA A 23 -13.96 -17.02 -5.40
N ALA A 24 -13.61 -18.19 -4.84
CA ALA A 24 -12.50 -18.30 -3.90
C ALA A 24 -11.14 -18.02 -4.56
N LEU A 25 -10.94 -18.51 -5.78
CA LEU A 25 -9.70 -18.26 -6.54
C LEU A 25 -9.56 -16.78 -6.92
N THR A 26 -10.63 -16.14 -7.38
CA THR A 26 -10.58 -14.71 -7.73
C THR A 26 -10.35 -13.83 -6.50
N ALA A 27 -10.98 -14.14 -5.36
CA ALA A 27 -10.74 -13.43 -4.11
C ALA A 27 -9.28 -13.58 -3.63
N ALA A 28 -8.73 -14.79 -3.67
CA ALA A 28 -7.33 -15.04 -3.29
C ALA A 28 -6.33 -14.33 -4.21
N GLN A 29 -6.61 -14.27 -5.52
CA GLN A 29 -5.80 -13.53 -6.48
C GLN A 29 -5.85 -12.01 -6.22
N TYR A 30 -7.02 -11.47 -5.93
CA TYR A 30 -7.19 -10.05 -5.60
C TYR A 30 -6.43 -9.67 -4.33
N SER A 31 -6.54 -10.47 -3.26
CA SER A 31 -5.80 -10.24 -2.02
C SER A 31 -4.28 -10.29 -2.23
N ARG A 32 -3.78 -11.25 -3.02
CA ARG A 32 -2.34 -11.33 -3.35
C ARG A 32 -1.86 -10.15 -4.20
N ALA A 33 -2.71 -9.62 -5.08
CA ALA A 33 -2.38 -8.44 -5.88
C ALA A 33 -2.32 -7.17 -5.03
N ALA A 34 -3.21 -7.04 -4.03
CA ALA A 34 -3.22 -5.91 -3.10
C ALA A 34 -1.95 -5.83 -2.25
N ASP A 35 -1.40 -6.99 -1.84
CA ASP A 35 -0.19 -7.12 -1.03
C ASP A 35 1.11 -7.27 -1.86
N SER A 36 1.02 -7.13 -3.18
CA SER A 36 2.20 -7.17 -4.06
C SER A 36 3.20 -6.07 -3.67
N PRO A 37 4.52 -6.34 -3.59
CA PRO A 37 5.52 -5.27 -3.41
C PRO A 37 5.42 -4.16 -4.46
N SER A 38 4.90 -4.47 -5.66
CA SER A 38 4.66 -3.48 -6.73
C SER A 38 3.48 -2.54 -6.45
N SER A 39 2.64 -2.82 -5.45
CA SER A 39 1.52 -1.96 -5.05
C SER A 39 1.96 -0.83 -4.11
N ARG A 40 3.19 -0.89 -3.59
CA ARG A 40 3.74 0.13 -2.69
C ARG A 40 4.24 1.34 -3.47
N VAL A 41 3.69 2.51 -3.19
CA VAL A 41 4.15 3.79 -3.73
C VAL A 41 5.11 4.43 -2.73
N VAL A 42 6.34 4.68 -3.16
CA VAL A 42 7.35 5.38 -2.36
C VAL A 42 7.38 6.83 -2.80
N ILE A 43 7.33 7.77 -1.85
CA ILE A 43 7.29 9.21 -2.14
C ILE A 43 8.30 9.99 -1.32
N GLY A 44 8.76 11.10 -1.88
CA GLY A 44 9.46 12.18 -1.18
C GLY A 44 8.62 13.46 -1.19
N VAL A 45 8.57 14.18 -0.07
CA VAL A 45 7.84 15.45 0.03
C VAL A 45 8.81 16.61 0.14
N MET A 46 8.81 17.47 -0.88
CA MET A 46 9.63 18.69 -0.95
C MET A 46 8.80 19.91 -0.54
N GLY A 47 9.35 20.71 0.37
CA GLY A 47 8.70 21.89 0.95
C GLY A 47 7.72 21.51 2.06
N LEU A 48 8.08 21.77 3.31
CA LEU A 48 7.35 21.34 4.51
C LEU A 48 6.56 22.47 5.17
N SER A 49 6.18 23.50 4.41
CA SER A 49 5.13 24.42 4.86
C SER A 49 3.75 23.76 4.65
N ARG A 50 3.11 23.98 3.50
CA ARG A 50 1.88 23.26 3.11
C ARG A 50 2.11 21.77 2.87
N GLY A 51 3.30 21.36 2.42
CA GLY A 51 3.60 19.95 2.15
C GLY A 51 3.52 19.03 3.38
N ARG A 52 3.59 19.57 4.61
CA ARG A 52 3.35 18.77 5.83
C ARG A 52 1.99 18.09 5.85
N SER A 53 0.94 18.76 5.38
CA SER A 53 -0.39 18.14 5.33
C SER A 53 -0.43 17.01 4.30
N LEU A 54 0.27 17.16 3.17
CA LEU A 54 0.38 16.11 2.17
C LEU A 54 1.17 14.91 2.71
N ALA A 55 2.35 15.15 3.29
CA ALA A 55 3.17 14.11 3.91
C ALA A 55 2.36 13.32 4.96
N THR A 56 1.59 14.02 5.80
CA THR A 56 0.71 13.40 6.81
C THR A 56 -0.41 12.57 6.16
N SER A 57 -1.07 13.11 5.14
CA SER A 57 -2.14 12.39 4.44
C SER A 57 -1.65 11.12 3.76
N PHE A 58 -0.47 11.18 3.13
CA PHE A 58 0.17 10.04 2.47
C PHE A 58 0.71 9.01 3.45
N ALA A 59 1.31 9.43 4.57
CA ALA A 59 1.80 8.53 5.61
C ALA A 59 0.67 7.68 6.24
N LYS A 60 -0.58 8.12 6.13
CA LYS A 60 -1.76 7.39 6.60
C LYS A 60 -2.38 6.47 5.56
N GLN A 61 -1.96 6.56 4.29
CA GLN A 61 -2.51 5.69 3.25
C GLN A 61 -1.90 4.30 3.35
N PRO A 62 -2.70 3.23 3.17
CA PRO A 62 -2.15 1.89 2.99
C PRO A 62 -1.24 1.89 1.75
N ASN A 63 -0.19 1.07 1.80
CA ASN A 63 0.75 0.88 0.69
C ASN A 63 1.50 2.15 0.24
N VAL A 64 1.60 3.18 1.08
CA VAL A 64 2.45 4.36 0.79
C VAL A 64 3.61 4.45 1.77
N GLU A 65 4.81 4.71 1.26
CA GLU A 65 5.99 5.06 2.06
C GLU A 65 6.35 6.51 1.85
N VAL A 66 6.30 7.33 2.89
CA VAL A 66 6.99 8.62 2.87
C VAL A 66 8.45 8.36 3.21
N LYS A 67 9.29 8.17 2.19
CA LYS A 67 10.71 7.83 2.37
C LYS A 67 11.56 9.06 2.65
N TYR A 68 11.20 10.21 2.06
CA TYR A 68 11.95 11.45 2.21
C TYR A 68 11.06 12.62 2.59
N VAL A 69 11.60 13.50 3.42
CA VAL A 69 11.08 14.86 3.62
C VAL A 69 12.21 15.85 3.36
N CYS A 70 11.90 16.94 2.64
CA CYS A 70 12.88 17.91 2.22
C CYS A 70 12.42 19.34 2.45
N ASP A 71 13.28 20.15 3.07
CA ASP A 71 13.11 21.61 3.14
C ASP A 71 14.48 22.28 3.30
N VAL A 72 14.64 23.49 2.76
CA VAL A 72 15.88 24.28 2.91
C VAL A 72 16.07 24.76 4.35
N ASP A 73 14.96 24.96 5.08
CA ASP A 73 14.96 25.25 6.50
C ASP A 73 15.09 23.94 7.30
N GLN A 74 16.24 23.75 7.94
CA GLN A 74 16.56 22.55 8.70
C GLN A 74 15.60 22.29 9.87
N ASN A 75 15.12 23.35 10.53
CA ASN A 75 14.18 23.21 11.64
C ASN A 75 12.84 22.68 11.14
N ARG A 76 12.40 23.18 9.98
CA ARG A 76 11.17 22.72 9.34
C ARG A 76 11.31 21.30 8.81
N ALA A 77 12.47 20.97 8.22
CA ALA A 77 12.80 19.62 7.75
C ALA A 77 12.75 18.61 8.91
N ALA A 78 13.42 18.92 10.02
CA ALA A 78 13.45 18.07 11.22
C ALA A 78 12.06 17.92 11.85
N SER A 79 11.32 19.01 12.02
CA SER A 79 9.95 18.97 12.55
C SER A 79 9.02 18.14 11.66
N GLY A 80 9.15 18.24 10.33
CA GLY A 80 8.41 17.41 9.40
C GLY A 80 8.77 15.92 9.51
N GLY A 81 10.05 15.59 9.67
CA GLY A 81 10.49 14.21 9.89
C GLY A 81 9.91 13.60 11.16
N GLN A 82 10.01 14.32 12.28
CA GLN A 82 9.45 13.92 13.57
C GLN A 82 7.92 13.74 13.51
N LEU A 83 7.22 14.62 12.81
CA LEU A 83 5.78 14.51 12.62
C LEU A 83 5.41 13.18 11.95
N ILE A 84 6.11 12.80 10.88
CA ILE A 84 5.83 11.57 10.13
C ILE A 84 6.21 10.33 10.92
N GLU A 85 7.36 10.34 11.60
CA GLU A 85 7.78 9.25 12.50
C GLU A 85 6.76 9.03 13.63
N GLY A 86 6.22 10.11 14.21
CA GLY A 86 5.20 10.05 15.25
C GLY A 86 3.85 9.47 14.82
N LEU A 87 3.60 9.31 13.51
CA LEU A 87 2.38 8.67 12.99
C LEU A 87 2.47 7.13 12.98
N GLY A 88 3.57 6.56 13.48
CA GLY A 88 3.82 5.12 13.42
C GLY A 88 4.25 4.63 12.03
N ALA A 89 4.53 5.57 11.11
CA ALA A 89 5.14 5.27 9.83
C ALA A 89 6.65 5.07 10.01
N LYS A 90 7.29 4.39 9.06
CA LYS A 90 8.75 4.29 8.99
C LYS A 90 9.34 5.70 8.93
N ALA A 91 10.34 5.97 9.76
CA ALA A 91 10.98 7.29 9.85
C ALA A 91 11.52 7.73 8.46
N PRO A 92 11.12 8.90 7.94
CA PRO A 92 11.61 9.39 6.67
C PRO A 92 13.05 9.93 6.81
N GLN A 93 13.81 9.87 5.72
CA GLN A 93 15.08 10.57 5.62
C GLN A 93 14.83 12.06 5.45
N VAL A 94 15.42 12.86 6.35
CA VAL A 94 15.36 14.31 6.30
C VAL A 94 16.54 14.82 5.46
N VAL A 95 16.24 15.52 4.37
CA VAL A 95 17.26 16.12 3.50
C VAL A 95 16.98 17.61 3.28
N SER A 96 18.01 18.40 3.00
CA SER A 96 17.85 19.82 2.64
C SER A 96 17.89 20.08 1.14
N ASP A 97 18.40 19.10 0.39
CA ASP A 97 18.55 19.15 -1.06
C ASP A 97 17.72 18.05 -1.69
N PHE A 98 16.75 18.46 -2.50
CA PHE A 98 15.82 17.55 -3.16
C PHE A 98 16.49 16.67 -4.22
N ARG A 99 17.66 17.08 -4.75
CA ARG A 99 18.37 16.28 -5.77
C ARG A 99 18.75 14.90 -5.24
N ARG A 100 19.03 14.80 -3.95
CA ARG A 100 19.27 13.51 -3.27
C ARG A 100 18.07 12.56 -3.35
N ILE A 101 16.86 13.09 -3.40
CA ILE A 101 15.63 12.30 -3.60
C ILE A 101 15.57 11.83 -5.05
N LEU A 102 15.86 12.71 -6.00
CA LEU A 102 15.81 12.38 -7.43
C LEU A 102 16.90 11.40 -7.87
N ASP A 103 18.03 11.35 -7.17
CA ASP A 103 19.10 10.37 -7.39
C ASP A 103 18.71 8.96 -6.94
N ASP A 104 17.68 8.83 -6.10
CA ASP A 104 17.20 7.56 -5.58
C ASP A 104 16.16 6.94 -6.51
N LYS A 105 16.57 5.91 -7.26
CA LYS A 105 15.71 5.17 -8.21
C LYS A 105 14.54 4.43 -7.56
N SER A 106 14.48 4.36 -6.23
CA SER A 106 13.38 3.71 -5.52
C SER A 106 12.25 4.68 -5.12
N VAL A 107 12.34 5.95 -5.54
CA VAL A 107 11.33 7.00 -5.34
C VAL A 107 10.78 7.44 -6.70
#